data_AF-A0AA85JXM0-F1
#
_entry.id   AF-A0AA85JXM0-F1
#
_cell.length_a   1.000
_cell.length_b   1.000
_cell.length_c   1.000
_cell.angle_alpha   90.00
_cell.angle_beta   90.00
_cell.angle_gamma   90.00
#
_symmetry.space_group_name_H-M   'P 1'
#
loop_
_entity.id
_entity.type
_entity.pdbx_description
1 polymer ?
#
loop_
_entity_poly.entity_id
_entity_poly.type
_entity_poly.pdbx_seq_one_letter_code
_entity_poly.pdbx_strand_id
1 'polypeptide(L)'
;MSFLNPKIEIALNWIDKTTAEEVRAQCALTLKRQKCGKPNLTKQEIEALKHLKNNKDIVITKSHKGNATVILDKLDYTDKVNTHIQTGPYEEINKSIDSYE
;
A
#
# COMPACT_ATOMS: atom_id res chain seq x y z
N MET A 1 -1.16 -18.36 -4.51
CA MET A 1 -1.64 -17.13 -3.83
C MET A 1 -3.11 -16.97 -4.19
N SER A 2 -4.02 -17.35 -3.30
CA SER A 2 -5.47 -17.38 -3.55
C SER A 2 -6.07 -15.98 -3.44
N PHE A 3 -6.75 -15.53 -4.49
CA PHE A 3 -7.47 -14.24 -4.54
C PHE A 3 -8.87 -14.31 -3.90
N LEU A 4 -9.13 -15.34 -3.09
CA LEU A 4 -10.41 -15.57 -2.44
C LEU A 4 -10.46 -14.92 -1.06
N ASN A 5 -11.68 -14.67 -0.59
CA ASN A 5 -11.92 -14.27 0.79
C ASN A 5 -11.30 -15.31 1.75
N PRO A 6 -10.46 -14.90 2.73
CA PRO A 6 -9.76 -15.82 3.62
C PRO A 6 -10.68 -16.81 4.33
N LYS A 7 -11.92 -16.42 4.64
CA LYS A 7 -12.90 -17.31 5.28
C LYS A 7 -13.35 -18.45 4.38
N ILE A 8 -13.46 -18.20 3.06
CA ILE A 8 -13.86 -19.20 2.09
C ILE A 8 -12.69 -20.18 1.86
N GLU A 9 -11.47 -19.69 1.75
CA GLU A 9 -10.29 -20.54 1.54
C GLU A 9 -10.06 -21.53 2.69
N ILE A 10 -10.31 -21.11 3.93
CA ILE A 10 -10.25 -22.00 5.11
C ILE A 10 -11.28 -23.14 5.00
N ALA A 11 -12.48 -22.86 4.52
CA ALA A 11 -13.52 -23.88 4.34
C ALA A 11 -13.19 -24.87 3.22
N LEU A 12 -12.52 -24.42 2.15
CA LEU A 12 -12.14 -25.27 1.01
C LEU A 12 -11.07 -26.31 1.36
N ASN A 13 -10.35 -26.14 2.46
CA ASN A 13 -9.34 -27.11 2.91
C ASN A 13 -9.95 -28.43 3.43
N TRP A 14 -11.25 -28.44 3.76
CA TRP A 14 -11.94 -29.59 4.35
C TRP A 14 -12.74 -30.42 3.33
N ILE A 15 -12.60 -30.11 2.03
CA ILE A 15 -13.38 -30.72 0.94
C ILE A 15 -12.41 -31.35 -0.06
N ASP A 16 -12.91 -32.21 -0.95
CA ASP A 16 -12.11 -32.78 -2.03
C ASP A 16 -11.43 -31.70 -2.88
N LYS A 17 -10.18 -31.96 -3.26
CA LYS A 17 -9.34 -31.02 -3.99
C LYS A 17 -9.97 -30.61 -5.33
N THR A 18 -10.68 -31.51 -5.98
CA THR A 18 -11.35 -31.28 -7.27
C THR A 18 -12.49 -30.30 -7.12
N THR A 19 -13.36 -30.51 -6.12
CA THR A 19 -14.46 -29.60 -5.79
C THR A 19 -13.95 -28.25 -5.31
N ALA A 20 -12.88 -28.23 -4.51
CA ALA A 20 -12.26 -27.00 -4.06
C ALA A 20 -11.75 -26.14 -5.23
N GLU A 21 -11.13 -26.77 -6.23
CA GLU A 21 -10.67 -26.07 -7.42
C GLU A 21 -11.82 -25.56 -8.29
N GLU A 22 -12.90 -26.33 -8.41
CA GLU A 22 -14.11 -25.88 -9.10
C GLU A 22 -14.72 -24.65 -8.43
N VAL A 23 -14.80 -24.62 -7.09
CA VAL A 23 -15.28 -23.44 -6.35
C VAL A 23 -14.36 -22.23 -6.55
N ARG A 24 -13.03 -22.41 -6.52
CA ARG A 24 -12.09 -21.32 -6.82
C ARG A 24 -12.32 -20.77 -8.22
N ALA A 25 -12.47 -21.63 -9.22
CA ALA A 25 -12.73 -21.24 -10.60
C ALA A 25 -14.04 -20.47 -10.73
N GLN A 26 -15.13 -20.96 -10.11
CA GLN A 26 -16.44 -20.30 -10.13
C GLN A 26 -16.42 -18.94 -9.41
N CYS A 27 -15.75 -18.84 -8.27
CA CYS A 27 -15.56 -17.58 -7.57
C CYS A 27 -14.77 -16.58 -8.42
N ALA A 28 -13.68 -17.00 -9.04
CA ALA A 28 -12.90 -16.15 -9.93
C ALA A 28 -13.71 -15.67 -11.14
N LEU A 29 -14.51 -16.56 -11.76
CA LEU A 29 -15.41 -16.21 -12.86
C LEU A 29 -16.49 -15.22 -12.42
N THR A 30 -17.09 -15.45 -11.25
CA THR A 30 -18.13 -14.58 -10.69
C THR A 30 -17.56 -13.18 -10.39
N LEU A 31 -16.40 -13.09 -9.75
CA LEU A 31 -15.73 -11.81 -9.46
C LEU A 31 -15.34 -11.07 -10.75
N LYS A 32 -14.87 -11.79 -11.78
CA LYS A 32 -14.55 -11.19 -13.09
C LYS A 32 -15.79 -10.67 -13.82
N ARG A 33 -16.92 -11.37 -13.69
CA ARG A 33 -18.20 -10.99 -14.31
C ARG A 33 -18.96 -9.94 -13.51
N GLN A 34 -18.65 -9.80 -12.22
CA GLN A 34 -19.30 -8.82 -11.35
C GLN A 34 -19.07 -7.42 -11.90
N LYS A 35 -20.16 -6.70 -12.17
CA LYS A 35 -20.08 -5.30 -12.55
C LYS A 35 -19.47 -4.53 -11.40
N CYS A 36 -18.32 -3.91 -11.63
CA CYS A 36 -17.70 -3.04 -10.64
C CYS A 36 -18.70 -1.94 -10.27
N GLY A 37 -18.86 -1.68 -8.97
CA GLY A 37 -19.73 -0.63 -8.48
C GLY A 37 -19.34 0.74 -9.03
N LYS A 38 -20.18 1.75 -8.78
CA LYS A 38 -19.77 3.13 -9.06
C LYS A 38 -18.47 3.41 -8.30
N PRO A 39 -17.40 3.88 -8.96
CA PRO A 39 -16.18 4.21 -8.27
C PRO A 39 -16.45 5.29 -7.22
N ASN A 40 -15.79 5.19 -6.07
CA ASN A 40 -15.90 6.19 -5.01
C ASN A 40 -15.31 7.55 -5.39
N LEU A 41 -14.52 7.59 -6.48
CA LEU A 41 -13.88 8.78 -7.01
C LEU A 41 -14.41 9.09 -8.40
N THR A 42 -14.67 10.36 -8.63
CA THR A 42 -14.97 10.93 -9.94
C THR A 42 -13.72 10.96 -10.82
N LYS A 43 -13.91 11.16 -12.14
CA LYS A 43 -12.79 11.28 -13.08
C LYS A 43 -11.88 12.47 -12.75
N GLN A 44 -12.48 13.59 -12.34
CA GLN A 44 -11.76 14.81 -11.97
C GLN A 44 -10.90 14.59 -10.72
N GLU A 45 -11.43 13.89 -9.71
CA GLU A 45 -10.65 13.55 -8.51
C GLU A 45 -9.49 12.61 -8.83
N ILE A 46 -9.70 11.61 -9.69
CA ILE A 46 -8.63 10.71 -10.15
C ILE A 46 -7.54 11.50 -10.89
N GLU A 47 -7.92 12.44 -11.74
CA GLU A 47 -6.98 13.30 -12.47
C GLU A 47 -6.23 14.22 -11.51
N ALA A 48 -6.91 14.86 -10.57
CA ALA A 48 -6.28 15.66 -9.51
C ALA A 48 -5.27 14.83 -8.70
N LEU A 49 -5.61 13.60 -8.32
CA LEU A 49 -4.70 12.68 -7.62
C LEU A 49 -3.47 12.31 -8.48
N LYS A 50 -3.65 12.12 -9.79
CA LYS A 50 -2.52 11.89 -10.72
C LYS A 50 -1.61 13.11 -10.81
N HIS A 51 -2.17 14.31 -10.89
CA HIS A 51 -1.41 15.55 -10.86
C HIS A 51 -0.63 15.70 -9.56
N LEU A 52 -1.28 15.46 -8.42
CA LEU A 52 -0.64 15.51 -7.10
C LEU A 52 0.52 14.50 -7.01
N LYS A 53 0.31 13.26 -7.48
CA LYS A 53 1.34 12.22 -7.49
C LYS A 53 2.54 12.57 -8.38
N ASN A 54 2.30 13.27 -9.49
CA ASN A 54 3.35 13.64 -10.45
C ASN A 54 4.08 14.93 -10.08
N ASN A 55 3.57 15.69 -9.11
CA ASN A 55 4.23 16.89 -8.62
C ASN A 55 5.50 16.52 -7.83
N LYS A 56 6.65 16.95 -8.32
CA LYS A 56 7.97 16.65 -7.73
C LYS A 56 8.37 17.60 -6.59
N ASP A 57 7.60 18.66 -6.38
CA ASP A 57 7.88 19.70 -5.39
C ASP A 57 7.24 19.38 -4.04
N ILE A 58 6.43 18.32 -3.95
CA ILE A 58 5.78 17.88 -2.72
C ILE A 58 6.19 16.46 -2.32
N VAL A 59 6.10 16.18 -1.02
CA VAL A 59 6.31 14.87 -0.42
C VAL A 59 5.01 14.43 0.24
N ILE A 60 4.49 13.29 -0.19
CA ILE A 60 3.24 12.70 0.34
C ILE A 60 3.61 11.50 1.21
N THR A 61 3.27 11.54 2.51
CA THR A 61 3.58 10.47 3.47
C THR A 61 2.37 10.11 4.31
N LYS A 62 2.39 8.89 4.86
CA LYS A 62 1.36 8.45 5.80
C LYS A 62 1.55 9.18 7.14
N SER A 63 0.49 9.76 7.67
CA SER A 63 0.51 10.31 9.03
C SER A 63 0.60 9.19 10.06
N HIS A 64 1.34 9.43 11.13
CA HIS A 64 1.42 8.53 12.28
C HIS A 64 0.05 8.33 12.95
N LYS A 65 -0.86 9.32 12.88
CA LYS A 65 -2.16 9.28 13.56
C LYS A 65 -3.33 9.33 12.57
N GLY A 66 -4.30 8.42 12.78
CA GLY A 66 -5.68 8.59 12.30
C GLY A 66 -5.92 8.39 10.80
N ASN A 67 -5.29 7.40 10.15
CA ASN A 67 -5.49 7.11 8.70
C ASN A 67 -5.40 8.37 7.81
N ALA A 68 -4.61 9.36 8.23
CA ALA A 68 -4.41 10.60 7.52
C ALA A 68 -3.16 10.52 6.65
N THR A 69 -3.09 11.43 5.67
CA THR A 69 -1.94 11.63 4.79
C THR A 69 -1.42 13.03 5.00
N VAL A 70 -0.10 13.18 5.09
CA VAL A 70 0.57 14.48 5.20
C VAL A 70 1.17 14.84 3.85
N ILE A 71 0.96 16.09 3.43
CA ILE A 71 1.58 16.66 2.24
C ILE A 71 2.53 17.75 2.73
N LEU A 72 3.79 17.65 2.34
CA LEU A 72 4.86 18.56 2.74
C LEU A 72 5.49 19.19 1.50
N ASP A 73 5.95 20.42 1.63
CA ASP A 73 6.86 21.01 0.65
C ASP A 73 8.19 20.24 0.69
N LYS A 74 8.72 19.89 -0.48
CA LYS A 74 9.90 19.04 -0.57
C LYS A 74 11.17 19.74 -0.12
N LEU A 75 11.32 21.02 -0.43
CA LEU A 75 12.53 21.77 -0.08
C LEU A 75 12.60 21.94 1.43
N ASP A 76 11.53 22.47 2.04
CA ASP A 76 11.44 22.64 3.49
C ASP A 76 11.58 21.30 4.25
N TYR A 77 10.96 20.23 3.74
CA TYR A 77 11.13 18.89 4.31
C TYR A 77 12.58 18.42 4.27
N THR A 78 13.24 18.56 3.12
CA THR A 78 14.62 18.10 2.93
C THR A 78 15.59 18.90 3.81
N ASP A 79 15.41 20.22 3.89
CA ASP A 79 16.22 21.11 4.73
C ASP A 79 16.07 20.76 6.21
N LYS A 80 14.84 20.52 6.67
CA LYS A 80 14.58 20.06 8.05
C LYS A 80 15.22 18.72 8.34
N VAL A 81 15.10 17.75 7.43
CA VAL A 81 15.73 16.43 7.59
C VAL A 81 17.25 16.55 7.69
N ASN A 82 17.88 17.32 6.79
CA ASN A 82 19.32 17.53 6.81
C ASN A 82 19.76 18.21 8.10
N THR A 83 19.02 19.23 8.54
CA THR A 83 19.28 19.90 9.82
C THR A 83 19.19 18.92 10.99
N HIS A 84 18.16 18.07 11.00
CA HIS A 84 17.94 17.11 12.08
C HIS A 84 18.99 15.99 12.10
N ILE A 85 19.51 15.58 10.94
CA ILE A 85 20.61 14.61 10.87
C ILE A 85 21.92 15.22 11.37
N GLN A 86 22.21 16.49 11.01
CA GLN A 86 23.47 17.14 11.35
C GLN A 86 23.54 17.63 12.81
N THR A 87 22.41 18.09 13.36
CA THR A 87 22.36 18.76 14.67
C THR A 87 21.47 18.05 15.69
N GLY A 88 20.67 17.09 15.23
CA GLY A 88 19.73 16.36 16.08
C GLY A 88 20.35 15.17 16.81
N PRO A 89 19.52 14.37 17.48
CA PRO A 89 19.95 13.30 18.38
C PRO A 89 20.36 12.01 17.65
N TYR A 90 20.64 12.07 16.34
CA TYR A 90 20.97 10.90 15.54
C TYR A 90 22.47 10.70 15.45
N GLU A 91 22.89 9.44 15.56
CA GLU A 91 24.28 9.04 15.40
C GLU A 91 24.41 8.16 14.16
N GLU A 92 25.51 8.35 13.41
CA GLU A 92 25.81 7.52 12.25
C GLU A 92 26.18 6.11 12.71
N ILE A 93 25.42 5.11 12.26
CA ILE A 93 25.73 3.72 12.56
C ILE A 93 26.77 3.23 11.55
N ASN A 94 28.03 3.20 11.97
CA ASN A 94 29.09 2.49 11.24
C ASN A 94 28.79 0.98 11.31
N LYS A 95 28.18 0.42 10.27
CA LYS A 95 28.09 -1.05 10.13
C LYS A 95 29.49 -1.59 9.85
N SER A 96 30.24 -1.91 10.91
CA SER A 96 31.21 -2.99 10.83
C SER A 96 30.42 -4.25 10.49
N ILE A 97 30.69 -4.79 9.31
CA ILE A 97 30.13 -6.04 8.82
C ILE A 97 30.57 -7.12 9.82
N ASP A 98 29.68 -7.54 10.71
CA ASP A 98 29.76 -8.82 11.37
C ASP A 98 28.33 -9.33 11.68
N SER A 99 28.04 -10.46 11.05
CA SER A 99 27.08 -11.52 11.39
C SER A 99 25.63 -11.16 11.77
N TYR A 100 24.72 -11.43 10.82
CA TYR A 100 23.51 -12.20 11.15
C TYR A 100 23.67 -13.58 10.53
N GLU A 101 24.19 -14.53 11.32
CA GLU A 101 23.85 -15.96 11.16
C GLU A 101 22.41 -16.20 11.61
#